data_AF-B1PS47-F1
#
_entry.id   AF-B1PS47-F1
#
_cell.length_a   1.000
_cell.length_b   1.000
_cell.length_c   1.000
_cell.angle_alpha   90.00
_cell.angle_beta   90.00
_cell.angle_gamma   90.00
#
_symmetry.space_group_name_H-M   'P 1'
#
loop_
_entity.id
_entity.type
_entity.pdbx_description
1 polymer ?
#
loop_
_entity_poly.entity_id
_entity_poly.type
_entity_poly.pdbx_seq_one_letter_code
_entity_poly.pdbx_strand_id
1 'polypeptide(L)'
;MSAASENVIPLRELEPAGPGPLEYLSGFGNEFATEAIPETLPAGQNSPQRVAHGLYAEQISGTAFTAPRHSNRRTWLYRIRPAAMHQPFAALPAGTFHNDFEQAPVTPNQLRWDPLPLPPTPTDFVDGLVTLAGNGGAAAQSGIGIHVYAANRPMQGRWFYDADGELLIVPQQGRLMISTELGVLEVEPQEIAVIPRGIRFRVELPDGQARGYVAENFGAIPLKNVTSRFAMERITTISPSPELTESSARQV
;
A
#
# COMPACT_ATOMS: atom_id res chain seq x y z
N MET A 1 22.67 1.63 -33.09
CA MET A 1 23.59 2.16 -32.08
C MET A 1 22.75 2.65 -30.92
N SER A 2 22.71 1.92 -29.81
CA SER A 2 22.04 2.35 -28.57
C SER A 2 23.12 2.43 -27.50
N ALA A 3 23.68 3.62 -27.35
CA ALA A 3 24.52 3.94 -26.20
C ALA A 3 23.59 4.18 -25.01
N ALA A 4 23.37 3.14 -24.21
CA ALA A 4 22.79 3.28 -22.88
C ALA A 4 23.34 2.16 -21.99
N SER A 5 23.77 2.54 -20.78
CA SER A 5 24.12 1.71 -19.61
C SER A 5 25.60 1.46 -19.26
N GLU A 6 26.51 2.43 -19.43
CA GLU A 6 27.84 2.33 -18.79
C GLU A 6 27.92 2.90 -17.35
N ASN A 7 26.88 3.53 -16.80
CA ASN A 7 26.94 4.11 -15.43
C ASN A 7 25.64 3.92 -14.61
N VAL A 8 25.07 2.71 -14.53
CA VAL A 8 23.97 2.44 -13.59
C VAL A 8 24.55 1.95 -12.26
N ILE A 9 24.49 2.79 -11.23
CA ILE A 9 25.06 2.54 -9.90
C ILE A 9 24.31 1.35 -9.22
N PRO A 10 25.01 0.34 -8.68
CA PRO A 10 24.39 -0.71 -7.88
C PRO A 10 23.62 -0.17 -6.67
N LEU A 11 22.46 -0.75 -6.34
CA LEU A 11 21.63 -0.34 -5.19
C LEU A 11 22.38 -0.26 -3.85
N ARG A 12 23.39 -1.12 -3.65
CA ARG A 12 24.20 -1.16 -2.42
C ARG A 12 25.14 0.04 -2.26
N GLU A 13 25.34 0.83 -3.33
CA GLU A 13 26.25 1.99 -3.38
C GLU A 13 25.48 3.32 -3.29
N LEU A 14 24.16 3.22 -3.10
CA LEU A 14 23.23 4.35 -2.97
C LEU A 14 22.91 4.57 -1.49
N GLU A 15 23.11 5.79 -1.00
CA GLU A 15 22.73 6.19 0.35
C GLU A 15 21.25 6.59 0.40
N PRO A 16 20.46 6.11 1.37
CA PRO A 16 19.10 6.56 1.56
C PRO A 16 19.13 8.02 1.98
N ALA A 17 18.23 8.81 1.39
CA ALA A 17 18.07 10.17 1.85
C ALA A 17 17.46 10.25 3.25
N GLY A 18 17.82 11.33 3.95
CA GLY A 18 17.24 11.67 5.24
C GLY A 18 15.75 12.01 5.15
N PRO A 19 15.05 12.08 6.30
CA PRO A 19 13.61 12.29 6.34
C PRO A 19 13.23 13.70 5.89
N GLY A 20 12.77 13.82 4.64
CA GLY A 20 12.08 15.01 4.12
C GLY A 20 10.57 14.99 4.37
N PRO A 21 9.86 16.10 4.11
CA PRO A 21 8.40 16.11 4.14
C PRO A 21 7.81 15.18 3.06
N LEU A 22 6.67 14.55 3.34
CA LEU A 22 5.97 13.71 2.36
C LEU A 22 5.45 14.57 1.19
N GLU A 23 5.76 14.14 -0.03
CA GLU A 23 5.20 14.67 -1.26
C GLU A 23 4.09 13.74 -1.79
N TYR A 24 3.20 14.24 -2.65
CA TYR A 24 2.08 13.47 -3.18
C TYR A 24 1.86 13.78 -4.66
N LEU A 25 1.51 12.76 -5.44
CA LEU A 25 0.94 12.96 -6.76
C LEU A 25 -0.57 13.11 -6.66
N SER A 26 -1.11 14.02 -7.47
CA SER A 26 -2.54 14.33 -7.48
C SER A 26 -3.18 13.98 -8.82
N GLY A 27 -4.45 13.56 -8.77
CA GLY A 27 -5.26 13.19 -9.93
C GLY A 27 -5.77 11.75 -9.83
N PHE A 28 -7.05 11.61 -9.48
CA PHE A 28 -7.70 10.31 -9.34
C PHE A 28 -7.73 9.55 -10.68
N GLY A 29 -7.27 8.30 -10.68
CA GLY A 29 -7.28 7.44 -11.87
C GLY A 29 -6.24 7.79 -12.93
N ASN A 30 -5.27 8.65 -12.61
CA ASN A 30 -4.14 8.95 -13.49
C ASN A 30 -3.23 7.72 -13.71
N GLU A 31 -2.52 7.74 -14.82
CA GLU A 31 -1.36 6.88 -15.07
C GLU A 31 -0.12 7.59 -14.51
N PHE A 32 0.22 7.28 -13.26
CA PHE A 32 1.36 7.87 -12.58
C PHE A 32 2.68 7.15 -12.93
N ALA A 33 3.79 7.89 -12.84
CA ALA A 33 5.13 7.37 -12.93
C ALA A 33 5.95 7.89 -11.73
N THR A 34 6.55 6.96 -10.99
CA THR A 34 7.40 7.21 -9.80
C THR A 34 8.76 6.60 -10.01
N GLU A 35 9.80 7.24 -9.49
CA GLU A 35 11.06 6.54 -9.28
C GLU A 35 11.76 6.94 -8.01
N ALA A 36 12.38 5.94 -7.40
CA ALA A 36 13.17 6.12 -6.20
C ALA A 36 14.56 6.69 -6.48
N ILE A 37 15.12 6.20 -7.56
CA ILE A 37 16.44 6.56 -8.02
C ILE A 37 16.20 7.11 -9.43
N PRO A 38 16.70 8.30 -9.75
CA PRO A 38 16.54 8.85 -11.10
C PRO A 38 16.93 7.81 -12.17
N GLU A 39 16.18 7.77 -13.26
CA GLU A 39 16.40 6.86 -14.40
C GLU A 39 16.21 5.36 -14.04
N THR A 40 15.39 5.05 -13.04
CA THR A 40 15.04 3.65 -12.71
C THR A 40 13.97 3.11 -13.65
N LEU A 41 13.00 3.93 -14.04
CA LEU A 41 11.90 3.47 -14.88
C LEU A 41 12.41 3.16 -16.31
N PRO A 42 12.14 1.95 -16.85
CA PRO A 42 12.52 1.63 -18.21
C PRO A 42 11.81 2.53 -19.23
N ALA A 43 12.59 3.15 -20.11
CA ALA A 43 12.07 3.98 -21.18
C ALA A 43 11.41 3.15 -22.29
N GLY A 44 10.15 3.47 -22.63
CA GLY A 44 9.45 2.93 -23.80
C GLY A 44 9.00 1.46 -23.71
N GLN A 45 9.18 0.79 -22.58
CA GLN A 45 8.79 -0.61 -22.35
C GLN A 45 8.57 -0.91 -20.87
N ASN A 46 7.88 -2.01 -20.55
CA ASN A 46 7.64 -2.42 -19.14
C ASN A 46 8.55 -3.57 -18.68
N SER A 47 9.05 -4.39 -19.60
CA SER A 47 9.77 -5.63 -19.28
C SER A 47 11.09 -5.73 -20.05
N PRO A 48 12.06 -4.85 -19.77
CA PRO A 48 13.40 -4.99 -20.33
C PRO A 48 14.03 -6.33 -19.90
N GLN A 49 14.96 -6.86 -20.71
CA GLN A 49 15.74 -8.04 -20.32
C GLN A 49 16.57 -7.79 -19.04
N ARG A 50 17.03 -6.56 -18.84
CA ARG A 50 17.75 -6.10 -17.65
C ARG A 50 17.12 -4.80 -17.17
N VAL A 51 16.49 -4.81 -16.00
CA VAL A 51 15.98 -3.60 -15.35
C VAL A 51 17.15 -2.84 -14.72
N ALA A 52 17.03 -1.51 -14.64
CA ALA A 52 17.98 -0.67 -13.91
C ALA A 52 18.25 -1.23 -12.50
N HIS A 53 19.50 -1.08 -12.04
CA HIS A 53 19.98 -1.54 -10.74
C HIS A 53 19.84 -3.05 -10.46
N GLY A 54 19.54 -3.87 -11.49
CA GLY A 54 19.28 -5.30 -11.30
C GLY A 54 17.95 -5.58 -10.61
N LEU A 55 17.00 -4.64 -10.66
CA LEU A 55 15.65 -4.81 -10.11
C LEU A 55 14.85 -5.87 -10.89
N TYR A 56 13.73 -6.28 -10.30
CA TYR A 56 12.75 -7.15 -10.94
C TYR A 56 11.54 -6.33 -11.37
N ALA A 57 11.13 -6.48 -12.64
CA ALA A 57 9.86 -5.97 -13.12
C ALA A 57 8.72 -6.90 -12.70
N GLU A 58 7.72 -6.35 -12.02
CA GLU A 58 6.56 -7.09 -11.52
C GLU A 58 5.29 -6.30 -11.80
N GLN A 59 4.25 -6.97 -12.31
CA GLN A 59 2.97 -6.33 -12.57
C GLN A 59 1.95 -6.75 -11.51
N ILE A 60 1.34 -5.78 -10.84
CA ILE A 60 0.13 -5.97 -10.05
C ILE A 60 -1.06 -5.66 -10.94
N SER A 61 -1.93 -6.66 -11.13
CA SER A 61 -3.16 -6.54 -11.93
C SER A 61 -4.36 -6.40 -11.00
N GLY A 62 -4.93 -5.19 -10.92
CA GLY A 62 -6.10 -4.92 -10.08
C GLY A 62 -7.42 -5.35 -10.73
N THR A 63 -7.45 -5.40 -12.07
CA THR A 63 -8.62 -5.82 -12.86
C THR A 63 -8.26 -6.89 -13.88
N ALA A 64 -9.27 -7.51 -14.50
CA ALA A 64 -9.09 -8.38 -15.66
C ALA A 64 -8.33 -7.66 -16.79
N PHE A 65 -7.46 -8.39 -17.51
CA PHE A 65 -6.68 -7.84 -18.62
C PHE A 65 -7.54 -7.23 -19.73
N THR A 66 -8.71 -7.81 -19.96
CA THR A 66 -9.69 -7.39 -20.99
C THR A 66 -10.64 -6.29 -20.51
N ALA A 67 -10.45 -5.77 -19.29
CA ALA A 67 -11.26 -4.66 -18.80
C ALA A 67 -11.13 -3.43 -19.73
N PRO A 68 -12.23 -2.71 -20.02
CA PRO A 68 -12.19 -1.46 -20.78
C PRO A 68 -11.16 -0.49 -20.20
N ARG A 69 -10.48 0.30 -21.04
CA ARG A 69 -9.38 1.19 -20.62
C ARG A 69 -9.72 2.06 -19.40
N HIS A 70 -10.93 2.63 -19.37
CA HIS A 70 -11.36 3.52 -18.28
C HIS A 70 -11.50 2.81 -16.92
N SER A 71 -11.70 1.50 -16.91
CA SER A 71 -11.81 0.66 -15.72
C SER A 71 -10.60 -0.24 -15.48
N ASN A 72 -9.67 -0.34 -16.44
CA ASN A 72 -8.50 -1.18 -16.31
C ASN A 72 -7.54 -0.58 -15.27
N ARG A 73 -7.11 -1.38 -14.29
CA ARG A 73 -6.18 -0.98 -13.24
C ARG A 73 -5.02 -1.97 -13.16
N ARG A 74 -3.82 -1.43 -13.32
CA ARG A 74 -2.56 -2.17 -13.21
C ARG A 74 -1.45 -1.23 -12.79
N THR A 75 -0.46 -1.78 -12.08
CA THR A 75 0.77 -1.06 -11.73
C THR A 75 1.96 -1.95 -12.06
N TRP A 76 3.00 -1.35 -12.63
CA TRP A 76 4.30 -2.00 -12.77
C TRP A 76 5.22 -1.53 -11.65
N LEU A 77 5.83 -2.48 -10.94
CA LEU A 77 6.81 -2.24 -9.89
C LEU A 77 8.17 -2.73 -10.36
N TYR A 78 9.20 -1.96 -10.03
CA TYR A 78 10.59 -2.32 -10.23
C TYR A 78 11.23 -2.46 -8.85
N ARG A 79 11.30 -3.70 -8.34
CA ARG A 79 11.55 -4.02 -6.92
C ARG A 79 12.79 -4.87 -6.71
N ILE A 80 13.40 -4.73 -5.52
CA ILE A 80 14.66 -5.42 -5.16
C ILE A 80 14.50 -6.94 -5.14
N ARG A 81 13.39 -7.43 -4.59
CA ARG A 81 13.02 -8.86 -4.57
C ARG A 81 11.59 -9.02 -5.03
N PRO A 82 11.29 -10.00 -5.91
CA PRO A 82 9.94 -10.26 -6.35
C PRO A 82 9.04 -10.69 -5.19
N ALA A 83 7.76 -10.38 -5.29
CA ALA A 83 6.75 -10.68 -4.28
C ALA A 83 6.61 -12.18 -3.98
N ALA A 84 6.99 -13.05 -4.92
CA ALA A 84 6.94 -14.50 -4.81
C ALA A 84 8.00 -15.10 -3.87
N MET A 85 9.01 -14.32 -3.45
CA MET A 85 10.04 -14.79 -2.51
C MET A 85 9.54 -14.76 -1.05
N HIS A 86 8.58 -15.64 -0.72
CA HIS A 86 8.08 -15.82 0.63
C HIS A 86 8.00 -17.32 1.00
N GLN A 87 7.92 -17.61 2.30
CA GLN A 87 7.62 -18.95 2.80
C GLN A 87 6.12 -19.27 2.65
N PRO A 88 5.71 -20.55 2.67
CA PRO A 88 4.30 -20.91 2.66
C PRO A 88 3.51 -20.19 3.76
N PHE A 89 2.30 -19.72 3.43
CA PHE A 89 1.42 -19.10 4.40
C PHE A 89 0.92 -20.13 5.42
N ALA A 90 0.80 -19.70 6.67
CA ALA A 90 0.18 -20.45 7.75
C ALA A 90 -1.08 -19.72 8.22
N ALA A 91 -2.11 -20.47 8.59
CA ALA A 91 -3.33 -19.89 9.13
C ALA A 91 -3.05 -19.22 10.49
N LEU A 92 -3.58 -18.01 10.65
CA LEU A 92 -3.68 -17.36 11.96
C LEU A 92 -4.96 -17.84 12.67
N PRO A 93 -5.01 -17.78 14.02
CA PRO A 93 -6.25 -18.02 14.75
C PRO A 93 -7.38 -17.11 14.25
N ALA A 94 -8.61 -17.63 14.26
CA ALA A 94 -9.77 -16.83 13.92
C ALA A 94 -9.86 -15.60 14.84
N GLY A 95 -10.03 -14.43 14.24
CA GLY A 95 -10.13 -13.15 14.94
C GLY A 95 -11.51 -12.52 14.80
N THR A 96 -11.60 -11.26 15.20
CA THR A 96 -12.80 -10.41 15.04
C THR A 96 -12.92 -9.81 13.64
N PHE A 97 -11.92 -10.00 12.78
CA PHE A 97 -11.93 -9.61 11.37
C PHE A 97 -12.28 -10.81 10.49
N HIS A 98 -13.48 -10.78 9.90
CA HIS A 98 -14.04 -11.82 9.05
C HIS A 98 -15.05 -11.26 8.03
N ASN A 99 -15.40 -12.08 7.05
CA ASN A 99 -16.44 -11.82 6.04
C ASN A 99 -17.64 -12.79 6.15
N ASP A 100 -17.78 -13.48 7.29
CA ASP A 100 -18.94 -14.31 7.58
C ASP A 100 -20.11 -13.48 8.13
N PHE A 101 -21.21 -13.42 7.38
CA PHE A 101 -22.42 -12.66 7.71
C PHE A 101 -23.67 -13.53 7.90
N GLU A 102 -23.54 -14.86 7.83
CA GLU A 102 -24.68 -15.78 7.81
C GLU A 102 -24.91 -16.51 9.13
N GLN A 103 -23.95 -16.50 10.05
CA GLN A 103 -24.03 -17.27 11.30
C GLN A 103 -25.05 -16.76 12.32
N ALA A 104 -25.40 -15.47 12.30
CA ALA A 104 -26.24 -14.86 13.33
C ALA A 104 -27.66 -14.53 12.80
N PRO A 105 -28.72 -14.68 13.63
CA PRO A 105 -30.05 -14.23 13.26
C PRO A 105 -30.06 -12.73 12.96
N VAL A 106 -30.58 -12.37 11.78
CA VAL A 106 -30.70 -10.97 11.37
C VAL A 106 -31.84 -10.31 12.15
N THR A 107 -31.56 -9.17 12.78
CA THR A 107 -32.58 -8.35 13.43
C THR A 107 -33.01 -7.20 12.51
N PRO A 108 -34.32 -6.93 12.35
CA PRO A 108 -34.80 -5.75 11.62
C PRO A 108 -34.78 -4.47 12.47
N ASN A 109 -34.45 -4.57 13.76
CA ASN A 109 -34.44 -3.44 14.67
C ASN A 109 -33.25 -2.52 14.41
N GLN A 110 -33.43 -1.21 14.65
CA GLN A 110 -32.34 -0.25 14.57
C GLN A 110 -31.29 -0.56 15.65
N LEU A 111 -30.03 -0.66 15.22
CA LEU A 111 -28.88 -0.85 16.09
C LEU A 111 -28.08 0.44 16.21
N ARG A 112 -27.48 0.65 17.38
CA ARG A 112 -26.57 1.75 17.68
C ARG A 112 -25.48 1.25 18.60
N TRP A 113 -24.24 1.60 18.31
CA TRP A 113 -23.09 1.29 19.14
C TRP A 113 -22.47 2.58 19.68
N ASP A 114 -22.00 2.51 20.92
CA ASP A 114 -21.05 3.48 21.44
C ASP A 114 -19.68 3.30 20.75
N PRO A 115 -18.78 4.31 20.78
CA PRO A 115 -17.45 4.19 20.19
C PRO A 115 -16.69 2.98 20.74
N LEU A 116 -16.03 2.21 19.86
CA LEU A 116 -15.22 1.06 20.26
C LEU A 116 -14.16 1.50 21.27
N PRO A 117 -14.07 0.90 22.47
CA PRO A 117 -13.04 1.27 23.44
C PRO A 117 -11.65 0.97 22.88
N LEU A 118 -10.69 1.80 23.25
CA LEU A 118 -9.29 1.54 22.90
C LEU A 118 -8.81 0.30 23.67
N PRO A 119 -8.03 -0.59 23.03
CA PRO A 119 -7.63 -1.84 23.65
C PRO A 119 -6.68 -1.58 24.84
N PRO A 120 -6.82 -2.33 25.96
CA PRO A 120 -5.91 -2.24 27.09
C PRO A 120 -4.62 -3.06 26.90
N THR A 121 -4.64 -4.00 25.96
CA THR A 121 -3.50 -4.87 25.61
C THR A 121 -2.83 -4.41 24.32
N PRO A 122 -1.55 -4.73 24.08
CA PRO A 122 -0.88 -4.39 22.82
C PRO A 122 -1.64 -4.96 21.61
N THR A 123 -2.13 -4.06 20.75
CA THR A 123 -2.98 -4.40 19.61
C THR A 123 -2.63 -3.48 18.43
N ASP A 124 -2.21 -4.07 17.32
CA ASP A 124 -1.92 -3.34 16.08
C ASP A 124 -3.18 -3.12 15.23
N PHE A 125 -3.04 -2.44 14.08
CA PHE A 125 -4.16 -2.14 13.20
C PHE A 125 -4.94 -3.39 12.76
N VAL A 126 -4.26 -4.50 12.43
CA VAL A 126 -4.89 -5.72 11.92
C VAL A 126 -5.55 -6.48 13.06
N ASP A 127 -4.85 -6.62 14.18
CA ASP A 127 -5.38 -7.32 15.35
C ASP A 127 -6.55 -6.56 16.01
N GLY A 128 -6.63 -5.24 15.78
CA GLY A 128 -7.69 -4.37 16.28
C GLY A 128 -8.93 -4.25 15.38
N LEU A 129 -8.96 -4.92 14.23
CA LEU A 129 -10.11 -4.93 13.32
C LEU A 129 -11.26 -5.77 13.89
N VAL A 130 -12.46 -5.19 13.88
CA VAL A 130 -13.71 -5.84 14.29
C VAL A 130 -14.75 -5.64 13.20
N THR A 131 -15.22 -6.75 12.64
CA THR A 131 -16.33 -6.77 11.69
C THR A 131 -17.63 -6.47 12.40
N LEU A 132 -18.35 -5.44 11.96
CA LEU A 132 -19.66 -5.05 12.50
C LEU A 132 -20.82 -5.62 11.68
N ALA A 133 -20.72 -5.52 10.37
CA ALA A 133 -21.77 -5.93 9.45
C ALA A 133 -21.18 -6.11 8.04
N GLY A 134 -21.94 -6.73 7.17
CA GLY A 134 -21.62 -6.78 5.75
C GLY A 134 -22.68 -7.51 4.95
N ASN A 135 -22.44 -7.61 3.66
CA ASN A 135 -23.28 -8.40 2.75
C ASN A 135 -22.43 -8.98 1.62
N GLY A 136 -22.96 -10.02 0.98
CA GLY A 136 -22.24 -10.72 -0.09
C GLY A 136 -20.99 -11.41 0.45
N GLY A 137 -19.90 -11.35 -0.31
CA GLY A 137 -18.63 -11.90 0.13
C GLY A 137 -17.57 -11.92 -0.98
N ALA A 138 -16.33 -12.10 -0.55
CA ALA A 138 -15.14 -12.11 -1.40
C ALA A 138 -15.23 -13.13 -2.55
N ALA A 139 -15.73 -14.34 -2.25
CA ALA A 139 -15.87 -15.42 -3.24
C ALA A 139 -16.83 -15.05 -4.40
N ALA A 140 -17.86 -14.25 -4.11
CA ALA A 140 -18.80 -13.76 -5.11
C ALA A 140 -18.32 -12.48 -5.81
N GLN A 141 -17.21 -11.88 -5.36
CA GLN A 141 -16.71 -10.57 -5.80
C GLN A 141 -17.81 -9.49 -5.79
N SER A 142 -18.63 -9.49 -4.74
CA SER A 142 -19.79 -8.62 -4.59
C SER A 142 -20.08 -8.37 -3.13
N GLY A 143 -20.44 -7.13 -2.80
CA GLY A 143 -20.83 -6.72 -1.46
C GLY A 143 -19.74 -5.92 -0.74
N ILE A 144 -19.92 -5.76 0.57
CA ILE A 144 -19.06 -4.93 1.43
C ILE A 144 -18.94 -5.56 2.83
N GLY A 145 -17.75 -5.46 3.43
CA GLY A 145 -17.54 -5.61 4.86
C GLY A 145 -17.41 -4.23 5.53
N ILE A 146 -18.08 -4.05 6.66
CA ILE A 146 -18.00 -2.83 7.49
C ILE A 146 -17.30 -3.20 8.78
N HIS A 147 -16.14 -2.59 8.99
CA HIS A 147 -15.28 -2.85 10.13
C HIS A 147 -15.00 -1.56 10.89
N VAL A 148 -14.67 -1.73 12.17
CA VAL A 148 -14.01 -0.70 12.97
C VAL A 148 -12.64 -1.20 13.38
N TYR A 149 -11.69 -0.30 13.58
CA TYR A 149 -10.40 -0.64 14.16
C TYR A 149 -10.16 0.20 15.41
N ALA A 150 -9.54 -0.39 16.43
CA ALA A 150 -8.93 0.32 17.53
C ALA A 150 -7.56 -0.29 17.84
N ALA A 151 -6.51 0.54 17.83
CA ALA A 151 -5.13 0.10 17.95
C ALA A 151 -4.35 1.02 18.89
N ASN A 152 -3.36 0.46 19.58
CA ASN A 152 -2.47 1.17 20.52
C ASN A 152 -0.99 0.82 20.31
N ARG A 153 -0.68 0.10 19.22
CA ARG A 153 0.68 -0.28 18.85
C ARG A 153 0.85 -0.18 17.33
N PRO A 154 2.01 0.28 16.82
CA PRO A 154 2.30 0.16 15.40
C PRO A 154 2.45 -1.31 14.98
N MET A 155 2.15 -1.61 13.72
CA MET A 155 2.49 -2.91 13.13
C MET A 155 4.03 -3.06 13.07
N GLN A 156 4.57 -4.08 13.73
CA GLN A 156 6.02 -4.32 13.82
C GLN A 156 6.37 -5.70 13.27
N GLY A 157 7.39 -5.77 12.40
CA GLY A 157 7.87 -7.04 11.83
C GLY A 157 6.87 -7.75 10.91
N ARG A 158 5.77 -7.09 10.53
CA ARG A 158 4.73 -7.64 9.65
C ARG A 158 4.20 -6.59 8.67
N TRP A 159 3.67 -7.08 7.57
CA TRP A 159 2.91 -6.35 6.56
C TRP A 159 1.60 -7.11 6.33
N PHE A 160 0.57 -6.40 5.89
CA PHE A 160 -0.72 -6.97 5.57
C PHE A 160 -1.10 -6.62 4.13
N TYR A 161 -1.80 -7.54 3.46
CA TYR A 161 -2.50 -7.24 2.23
C TYR A 161 -3.85 -7.93 2.29
N ASP A 162 -4.85 -7.29 1.73
CA ASP A 162 -6.18 -7.87 1.59
C ASP A 162 -6.30 -8.51 0.19
N ALA A 163 -6.57 -9.82 0.17
CA ALA A 163 -6.79 -10.57 -1.06
C ALA A 163 -8.27 -10.59 -1.50
N ASP A 164 -9.16 -10.20 -0.60
CA ASP A 164 -10.61 -10.28 -0.74
C ASP A 164 -11.18 -8.98 -1.30
N GLY A 165 -10.70 -7.83 -0.82
CA GLY A 165 -11.25 -6.52 -1.18
C GLY A 165 -10.25 -5.36 -1.24
N GLU A 166 -10.80 -4.20 -1.63
CA GLU A 166 -10.16 -2.89 -1.47
C GLU A 166 -10.60 -2.28 -0.14
N LEU A 167 -9.68 -1.65 0.59
CA LEU A 167 -9.96 -1.08 1.90
C LEU A 167 -10.08 0.45 1.83
N LEU A 168 -11.25 0.99 2.12
CA LEU A 168 -11.46 2.41 2.43
C LEU A 168 -11.33 2.63 3.93
N ILE A 169 -10.25 3.30 4.34
CA ILE A 169 -9.89 3.58 5.74
C ILE A 169 -10.31 5.01 6.08
N VAL A 170 -11.05 5.17 7.17
CA VAL A 170 -11.57 6.46 7.66
C VAL A 170 -11.14 6.67 9.12
N PRO A 171 -10.04 7.40 9.38
CA PRO A 171 -9.61 7.73 10.73
C PRO A 171 -10.63 8.61 11.48
N GLN A 172 -10.92 8.24 12.73
CA GLN A 172 -11.79 8.99 13.62
C GLN A 172 -11.00 9.64 14.76
N GLN A 173 -9.98 8.95 15.27
CA GLN A 173 -9.08 9.39 16.33
C GLN A 173 -7.66 8.92 16.00
N GLY A 174 -6.68 9.82 16.16
CA GLY A 174 -5.27 9.53 15.89
C GLY A 174 -4.94 9.50 14.41
N ARG A 175 -3.74 9.96 14.06
CA ARG A 175 -3.18 9.86 12.71
C ARG A 175 -2.72 8.45 12.42
N LEU A 176 -2.77 8.08 11.14
CA LEU A 176 -2.18 6.87 10.60
C LEU A 176 -1.03 7.23 9.66
N MET A 177 0.10 6.54 9.81
CA MET A 177 1.17 6.55 8.83
C MET A 177 1.19 5.18 8.14
N ILE A 178 0.75 5.13 6.89
CA ILE A 178 0.51 3.91 6.12
C ILE A 178 1.61 3.76 5.07
N SER A 179 2.60 2.91 5.35
CA SER A 179 3.61 2.52 4.36
C SER A 179 3.00 1.48 3.41
N THR A 180 3.13 1.69 2.11
CA THR A 180 2.65 0.76 1.06
C THR A 180 3.79 0.37 0.11
N GLU A 181 3.54 -0.57 -0.79
CA GLU A 181 4.49 -0.88 -1.88
C GLU A 181 4.72 0.29 -2.86
N LEU A 182 3.90 1.35 -2.80
CA LEU A 182 3.91 2.48 -3.74
C LEU A 182 4.37 3.80 -3.11
N GLY A 183 4.60 3.84 -1.80
CA GLY A 183 4.90 5.06 -1.05
C GLY A 183 4.25 5.08 0.34
N VAL A 184 4.42 6.18 1.06
CA VAL A 184 3.96 6.33 2.45
C VAL A 184 2.87 7.40 2.54
N LEU A 185 1.67 7.03 3.00
CA LEU A 185 0.55 7.95 3.22
C LEU A 185 0.49 8.37 4.70
N GLU A 186 0.39 9.66 4.98
CA GLU A 186 -0.08 10.14 6.29
C GLU A 186 -1.56 10.50 6.12
N VAL A 187 -2.39 10.04 7.07
CA VAL A 187 -3.84 10.23 7.01
C VAL A 187 -4.32 10.61 8.40
N GLU A 188 -4.95 11.77 8.52
CA GLU A 188 -5.51 12.26 9.78
C GLU A 188 -7.04 12.18 9.80
N PRO A 189 -7.70 12.34 10.97
CA PRO A 189 -9.15 12.46 11.02
C PRO A 189 -9.66 13.57 10.08
N GLN A 190 -10.77 13.31 9.39
CA GLN A 190 -11.33 14.13 8.28
C GLN A 190 -10.67 13.87 6.91
N GLU A 191 -9.64 13.04 6.84
CA GLU A 191 -9.13 12.46 5.61
C GLU A 191 -9.55 11.00 5.47
N ILE A 192 -9.37 10.43 4.28
CA ILE A 192 -9.62 9.03 3.97
C ILE A 192 -8.48 8.47 3.13
N ALA A 193 -8.22 7.18 3.25
CA ALA A 193 -7.28 6.46 2.41
C ALA A 193 -7.93 5.24 1.78
N VAL A 194 -7.49 4.91 0.57
CA VAL A 194 -7.93 3.70 -0.14
C VAL A 194 -6.70 2.84 -0.42
N ILE A 195 -6.73 1.59 0.05
CA ILE A 195 -5.69 0.60 -0.23
C ILE A 195 -6.25 -0.43 -1.21
N PRO A 196 -5.73 -0.47 -2.46
CA PRO A 196 -6.19 -1.43 -3.44
C PRO A 196 -5.95 -2.87 -3.02
N ARG A 197 -6.85 -3.76 -3.43
CA ARG A 197 -6.72 -5.21 -3.23
C ARG A 197 -5.34 -5.72 -3.67
N GLY A 198 -4.69 -6.49 -2.82
CA GLY A 198 -3.39 -7.10 -3.07
C GLY A 198 -2.18 -6.20 -2.76
N ILE A 199 -2.36 -4.90 -2.50
CA ILE A 199 -1.26 -4.02 -2.11
C ILE A 199 -0.88 -4.28 -0.67
N ARG A 200 0.40 -4.56 -0.44
CA ARG A 200 0.92 -4.73 0.92
C ARG A 200 1.09 -3.37 1.58
N PHE A 201 0.67 -3.29 2.84
CA PHE A 201 0.85 -2.11 3.66
C PHE A 201 1.17 -2.44 5.12
N ARG A 202 1.67 -1.42 5.83
CA ARG A 202 1.97 -1.41 7.25
C ARG A 202 1.46 -0.10 7.84
N VAL A 203 0.84 -0.16 9.02
CA VAL A 203 0.30 1.01 9.72
C VAL A 203 1.13 1.30 10.96
N GLU A 204 1.61 2.54 11.04
CA GLU A 204 2.19 3.15 12.23
C GLU A 204 1.22 4.17 12.83
N LEU A 205 1.37 4.42 14.13
CA LEU A 205 0.48 5.29 14.92
C LEU A 205 1.30 6.45 15.50
N PRO A 206 1.49 7.57 14.77
CA PRO A 206 2.27 8.72 15.25
C PRO A 206 1.79 9.27 16.61
N ASP A 207 0.49 9.16 16.89
CA ASP A 207 -0.12 9.63 18.15
C ASP A 207 -0.26 8.50 19.20
N GLY A 208 0.39 7.35 18.98
CA GLY A 208 0.44 6.19 19.87
C GLY A 208 -0.81 5.29 19.83
N GLN A 209 -1.99 5.85 19.60
CA GLN A 209 -3.25 5.12 19.52
C GLN A 209 -4.15 5.69 18.42
N ALA A 210 -4.93 4.84 17.78
CA ALA A 210 -5.87 5.25 16.76
C ALA A 210 -7.16 4.42 16.78
N ARG A 211 -8.25 5.03 16.32
CA ARG A 211 -9.53 4.36 16.08
C ARG A 211 -10.18 4.94 14.83
N GLY A 212 -10.90 4.11 14.10
CA GLY A 212 -11.66 4.55 12.94
C GLY A 212 -12.48 3.42 12.33
N TYR A 213 -12.89 3.64 11.10
CA TYR A 213 -13.74 2.75 10.33
C TYR A 213 -12.98 2.23 9.10
N VAL A 214 -13.32 1.02 8.66
CA VAL A 214 -12.87 0.46 7.38
C VAL A 214 -14.06 -0.10 6.63
N ALA A 215 -14.20 0.31 5.38
CA ALA A 215 -15.12 -0.30 4.42
C ALA A 215 -14.32 -1.16 3.45
N GLU A 216 -14.55 -2.47 3.48
CA GLU A 216 -13.92 -3.47 2.62
C GLU A 216 -14.83 -3.76 1.43
N ASN A 217 -14.42 -3.34 0.23
CA ASN A 217 -15.18 -3.53 -0.99
C ASN A 217 -14.76 -4.85 -1.67
N PHE A 218 -15.65 -5.86 -1.64
CA PHE A 218 -15.46 -7.13 -2.36
C PHE A 218 -15.76 -7.01 -3.87
N GLY A 219 -16.39 -5.91 -4.28
CA GLY A 219 -16.93 -5.72 -5.61
C GLY A 219 -15.88 -5.66 -6.73
N ALA A 220 -16.27 -6.12 -7.92
CA ALA A 220 -15.43 -6.09 -9.13
C ALA A 220 -15.09 -4.68 -9.66
N ILE A 221 -15.80 -3.63 -9.21
CA ILE A 221 -15.54 -2.25 -9.60
C ILE A 221 -14.80 -1.57 -8.44
N PRO A 222 -13.55 -1.11 -8.66
CA PRO A 222 -12.83 -0.29 -7.68
C PRO A 222 -13.67 0.92 -7.29
N LEU A 223 -13.57 1.40 -6.04
CA LEU A 223 -14.35 2.54 -5.55
C LEU A 223 -14.23 3.72 -6.52
N LYS A 224 -15.29 3.94 -7.31
CA LYS A 224 -15.43 5.14 -8.14
C LYS A 224 -15.91 6.25 -7.21
N ASN A 225 -15.22 7.39 -7.24
CA ASN A 225 -15.55 8.64 -6.52
C ASN A 225 -14.91 8.87 -5.15
N VAL A 226 -13.78 8.22 -4.83
CA VAL A 226 -12.97 8.62 -3.68
C VAL A 226 -11.73 9.36 -4.17
N THR A 227 -11.62 10.65 -3.86
CA THR A 227 -10.40 11.45 -4.08
C THR A 227 -9.27 10.84 -3.24
N SER A 228 -8.51 9.90 -3.78
CA SER A 228 -7.34 9.36 -3.10
C SER A 228 -6.13 10.25 -3.40
N ARG A 229 -5.53 10.78 -2.33
CA ARG A 229 -4.15 11.24 -2.36
C ARG A 229 -3.28 10.01 -2.58
N PHE A 230 -2.46 10.00 -3.62
CA PHE A 230 -1.38 9.02 -3.76
C PHE A 230 -0.10 9.69 -3.27
N ALA A 231 0.48 9.18 -2.19
CA ALA A 231 1.78 9.67 -1.71
C ALA A 231 2.88 9.20 -2.63
N MET A 232 3.76 10.13 -2.92
CA MET A 232 5.05 9.87 -3.51
C MET A 232 6.03 10.83 -2.88
N GLU A 233 6.98 10.29 -2.14
CA GLU A 233 8.30 10.89 -2.18
C GLU A 233 8.66 11.05 -3.67
N ARG A 234 9.09 12.26 -4.08
CA ARG A 234 10.37 12.28 -4.80
C ARG A 234 11.28 11.53 -3.87
N ILE A 235 11.60 10.26 -4.15
CA ILE A 235 12.72 9.71 -3.43
C ILE A 235 13.85 10.65 -3.82
N THR A 236 14.25 11.32 -2.77
CA THR A 236 15.23 12.36 -2.72
C THR A 236 16.37 12.00 -3.66
N THR A 237 16.86 12.96 -4.44
CA THR A 237 18.05 12.80 -5.28
C THR A 237 19.13 12.03 -4.53
N ILE A 238 19.26 10.73 -4.81
CA ILE A 238 20.32 9.93 -4.24
C ILE A 238 21.57 10.35 -5.00
N SER A 239 22.48 11.00 -4.29
CA SER A 239 23.77 11.38 -4.84
C SER A 239 24.73 10.20 -4.69
N PRO A 240 25.61 9.94 -5.68
CA PRO A 240 26.67 8.95 -5.54
C PRO A 240 27.54 9.26 -4.32
N SER A 241 28.07 8.21 -3.69
CA SER A 241 28.95 8.31 -2.52
C SER A 241 30.15 9.24 -2.83
N PRO A 242 30.53 10.16 -1.94
CA PRO A 242 31.57 11.16 -2.21
C PRO A 242 32.98 10.57 -2.45
N GLU A 243 33.19 9.28 -2.18
CA GLU A 243 34.48 8.59 -2.36
C GLU A 243 34.88 8.34 -3.82
N LEU A 244 34.02 8.63 -4.81
CA LEU A 244 34.34 8.44 -6.24
C LEU A 244 34.69 9.73 -7.01
N THR A 245 34.84 10.87 -6.34
CA THR A 245 35.12 12.18 -7.00
C THR A 245 36.58 12.63 -7.00
N GLU A 246 37.54 11.84 -6.53
CA GLU A 246 38.96 12.17 -6.66
C GLU A 246 39.82 10.98 -7.10
N SER A 247 40.78 11.27 -7.99
CA SER A 247 41.72 10.36 -8.66
C SER A 247 41.11 9.61 -9.86
N SER A 248 41.19 10.11 -11.09
CA SER A 248 42.44 10.39 -11.80
C SER A 248 42.14 11.15 -13.11
N ALA A 249 42.46 12.44 -13.13
CA ALA A 249 42.65 13.20 -14.35
C ALA A 249 44.06 13.83 -14.31
N ARG A 250 44.96 13.16 -15.03
CA ARG A 250 46.17 13.67 -15.72
C ARG A 250 47.38 14.12 -14.88
N GLN A 251 48.49 13.43 -15.12
CA GLN A 251 49.71 14.08 -15.59
C GLN A 251 50.40 13.23 -16.67
N VAL A 252 50.54 13.84 -17.84
CA VAL A 252 51.37 13.54 -19.04
C VAL A 252 51.21 12.19 -19.72
#